data_AF-A0A442RFR9-F1
#
_entry.id   AF-A0A442RFR9-F1
#
_cell.length_a   1.000
_cell.length_b   1.000
_cell.length_c   1.000
_cell.angle_alpha   90.00
_cell.angle_beta   90.00
_cell.angle_gamma   90.00
#
_symmetry.space_group_name_H-M   'P 1'
#
loop_
_entity.id
_entity.type
_entity.pdbx_description
1 polymer ?
#
loop_
_entity_poly.entity_id
_entity_poly.type
_entity_poly.pdbx_seq_one_letter_code
_entity_poly.pdbx_strand_id
1 'polypeptide(L)' 'MLVGRRPYRRTKPYPKRPSMYEPFEAQIKAWLEEDPALSAASVLQRLTRSTPRALRKRT' A
#
# COMPACT_ATOMS: atom_id res chain seq x y z
N MET A 1 14.56 -36.98 -29.42
CA MET A 1 13.54 -36.17 -28.73
C MET A 1 14.06 -35.83 -27.33
N LEU A 2 14.71 -34.69 -27.17
CA LEU A 2 15.12 -34.21 -25.84
C LEU A 2 14.10 -33.15 -25.41
N VAL A 3 13.18 -33.54 -24.53
CA VAL A 3 12.26 -32.60 -23.88
C VAL A 3 13.11 -31.77 -22.93
N GLY A 4 13.59 -30.62 -23.42
CA GLY A 4 14.35 -29.65 -22.64
C GLY A 4 13.50 -29.14 -21.48
N ARG A 5 13.68 -29.72 -20.28
CA ARG A 5 13.07 -29.20 -19.07
C ARG A 5 13.81 -27.93 -18.70
N ARG A 6 13.19 -26.76 -18.93
CA ARG A 6 13.68 -25.51 -18.38
C ARG A 6 13.83 -25.68 -16.86
N PRO A 7 15.01 -25.40 -16.28
CA PRO A 7 15.18 -25.49 -14.84
C PRO A 7 14.21 -24.52 -14.15
N TYR A 8 13.55 -25.00 -13.10
CA TYR A 8 12.68 -24.17 -12.28
C TYR A 8 13.51 -23.02 -11.68
N ARG A 9 13.27 -21.79 -12.14
CA ARG A 9 13.82 -20.58 -11.54
C ARG A 9 12.81 -20.09 -10.51
N ARG A 10 13.13 -20.29 -9.23
CA ARG A 10 12.40 -19.65 -8.14
C ARG A 10 12.72 -18.15 -8.17
N THR A 11 11.86 -17.35 -8.77
CA THR A 11 11.95 -15.90 -8.64
C THR A 11 11.51 -15.52 -7.23
N LYS A 12 12.42 -14.97 -6.42
CA LYS A 12 12.03 -14.36 -5.16
C LYS A 12 10.99 -13.28 -5.49
N PRO A 13 9.80 -13.26 -4.87
CA PRO A 13 8.86 -12.18 -5.11
C PRO A 13 9.60 -10.88 -4.85
N TYR A 14 9.43 -9.91 -5.75
CA TYR A 14 10.01 -8.58 -5.57
C TYR A 14 9.70 -8.13 -4.14
N PRO A 15 10.70 -7.66 -3.38
CA PRO A 15 10.45 -7.20 -2.03
C PRO A 15 9.37 -6.13 -2.12
N LYS A 16 8.23 -6.37 -1.45
CA LYS A 16 7.17 -5.38 -1.35
C LYS A 16 7.82 -4.16 -0.69
N ARG A 17 7.95 -3.07 -1.46
CA ARG A 17 8.35 -1.80 -0.87
C ARG A 17 7.24 -1.40 0.09
N PRO A 18 7.56 -0.98 1.32
CA PRO A 18 6.53 -0.55 2.21
C PRO A 18 5.79 0.62 1.56
N SER A 19 4.46 0.54 1.53
CA SER A 19 3.63 1.61 0.99
C SER A 19 3.84 2.86 1.85
N MET A 20 3.83 4.04 1.23
CA MET A 20 3.80 5.31 1.99
C MET A 20 2.63 5.33 3.00
N TYR A 21 1.56 4.58 2.72
CA TYR A 21 0.37 4.48 3.55
C TYR A 21 0.40 3.34 4.56
N GLU A 22 1.41 2.47 4.53
CA GLU A 22 1.53 1.31 5.42
C GLU A 22 1.50 1.68 6.91
N PRO A 23 2.15 2.78 7.37
CA PRO A 23 2.04 3.24 8.75
C PRO A 23 0.62 3.70 9.14
N PHE A 24 -0.22 4.01 8.15
CA PHE A 24 -1.55 4.56 8.34
C PHE A 24 -2.66 3.53 8.09
N GLU A 25 -2.34 2.30 7.68
CA GLU A 25 -3.35 1.28 7.36
C GLU A 25 -4.31 0.99 8.52
N ALA A 26 -3.78 0.89 9.75
CA ALA A 26 -4.61 0.66 10.93
C ALA A 26 -5.60 1.83 11.18
N GLN A 27 -5.15 3.06 10.95
CA GLN A 27 -5.97 4.25 11.12
C GLN A 27 -7.03 4.38 10.02
N ILE A 28 -6.65 4.08 8.77
CA ILE A 28 -7.59 4.06 7.63
C ILE A 28 -8.66 2.99 7.85
N LYS A 29 -8.28 1.78 8.28
CA LYS A 29 -9.22 0.71 8.59
C LYS A 29 -10.19 1.11 9.70
N ALA A 30 -9.71 1.71 10.79
CA ALA A 30 -10.57 2.17 11.87
C ALA A 30 -11.64 3.17 11.37
N TRP A 31 -11.29 4.08 10.45
CA TRP A 31 -12.25 5.01 9.87
C TRP A 31 -13.25 4.34 8.92
N LEU A 32 -12.84 3.30 8.20
CA LEU A 32 -13.72 2.55 7.30
C LEU A 32 -14.66 1.59 8.06
N GLU A 33 -14.25 1.08 9.22
CA GLU A 33 -15.12 0.32 10.11
C GLU A 33 -16.23 1.22 10.70
N GLU A 34 -15.90 2.48 11.01
CA GLU A 34 -16.87 3.46 11.51
C GLU A 34 -17.80 3.97 10.41
N ASP A 35 -17.26 4.25 9.21
CA ASP A 35 -18.02 4.67 8.04
C ASP A 35 -17.56 3.91 6.78
N PRO A 36 -18.24 2.81 6.42
CA PRO A 36 -17.91 2.04 5.22
C PRO A 36 -18.11 2.79 3.90
N ALA A 37 -18.91 3.86 3.90
CA ALA A 37 -19.16 4.69 2.71
C ALA A 37 -18.13 5.82 2.57
N LEU A 38 -17.15 5.90 3.48
CA LEU A 38 -16.14 6.94 3.48
C LEU A 38 -15.31 6.90 2.19
N SER A 39 -15.34 8.01 1.46
CA SER A 39 -14.60 8.12 0.20
C SER A 39 -13.08 8.16 0.42
N ALA A 40 -12.33 7.64 -0.55
CA ALA A 40 -10.88 7.72 -0.56
C ALA A 40 -10.35 9.17 -0.49
N ALA A 41 -11.06 10.12 -1.11
CA ALA A 41 -10.70 11.55 -1.04
C ALA A 41 -10.81 12.10 0.39
N SER A 42 -11.86 11.71 1.11
CA SER A 42 -12.06 12.07 2.52
C SER A 42 -10.95 11.50 3.41
N VAL A 43 -10.56 10.23 3.19
CA VAL A 43 -9.43 9.60 3.88
C VAL A 43 -8.12 10.37 3.64
N LEU A 44 -7.81 10.69 2.39
CA LEU A 44 -6.61 11.45 2.03
C LEU A 44 -6.61 12.86 2.66
N GLN A 45 -7.77 13.53 2.70
CA GLN A 45 -7.88 14.85 3.33
C GLN A 45 -7.63 14.78 4.85
N ARG A 46 -8.19 13.77 5.53
CA ARG A 46 -7.93 13.52 6.96
C ARG A 46 -6.45 13.24 7.23
N LEU A 47 -5.81 12.38 6.41
CA LEU A 47 -4.38 12.07 6.52
C LEU A 47 -3.48 13.29 6.28
N THR A 48 -3.84 14.13 5.30
CA THR A 48 -3.09 15.35 4.97
C THR A 48 -3.15 16.38 6.10
N ARG A 49 -4.30 16.47 6.78
CA ARG A 49 -4.47 17.32 7.97
C ARG A 49 -3.67 16.82 9.18
N SER A 50 -3.62 15.51 9.41
CA SER A 50 -2.93 14.95 10.57
C SER A 50 -1.41 14.88 10.41
N THR A 51 -0.92 14.61 9.20
CA THR A 51 0.52 14.41 8.94
C THR A 51 0.99 15.04 7.63
N PRO A 52 0.93 16.38 7.50
CA PRO A 52 1.28 17.07 6.25
C PRO A 52 2.73 16.83 5.80
N ARG A 53 3.64 16.47 6.72
CA ARG A 53 5.06 16.22 6.42
C ARG A 53 5.34 14.80 5.91
N ALA A 54 4.54 13.81 6.30
CA ALA A 54 4.76 12.40 5.95
C ALA A 54 4.27 12.07 4.51
N LEU A 55 3.30 12.84 4.01
CA LEU A 55 2.66 12.63 2.70
C LEU A 55 3.22 13.53 1.59
N ARG A 56 4.22 14.36 1.90
CA ARG A 56 4.90 15.17 0.89
C ARG A 56 5.57 14.24 -0.12
N LYS A 57 5.10 14.27 -1.36
CA LYS A 57 5.81 13.66 -2.48
C LYS A 57 7.22 14.24 -2.51
N ARG A 58 8.24 13.37 -2.54
CA ARG A 58 9.59 13.74 -2.96
C ARG A 58 9.49 14.12 -4.44
N THR A 59 9.32 15.41 -4.72
CA THR A 59 9.62 16.02 -6.02
C THR A 59 11.12 15.98 -6.25
#